data_AF-A0A386TAZ7-F1
#
_entry.id   AF-A0A386TAZ7-F1
#
_cell.length_a   1.000
_cell.length_b   1.000
_cell.length_c   1.000
_cell.angle_alpha   90.00
_cell.angle_beta   90.00
_cell.angle_gamma   90.00
#
_symmetry.space_group_name_H-M   'P 1'
#
loop_
_entity.id
_entity.type
_entity.pdbx_description
1 polymer ?
#
loop_
_entity_poly.entity_id
_entity_poly.type
_entity_poly.pdbx_seq_one_letter_code
_entity_poly.pdbx_strand_id
1 'polypeptide(L)'
;MNIQDILARPVWKRLVLLPGFAELSATSIATADTFFDFIVQRNLPSPSVGDIHNWLGDCTSFERTLRIDQLQEVFAVCQPAFLPVIRETRLFLVPVPKPIAKSTTSVGGPTKSQGLRPIYEALDWDPIAPPLRRPPKQRHLSIPPVELPEAYKSALRRAADGLPAQEAEMQVPARSIVERMREKLCQYAWFTGHLGIDSELSLAGIDGYLADLKQRLSRRPHGLRWATLRGSAEALLVFARYSGVAPEVIQHLKNYYREFEDKENGQKALKFFALARTGNSTDRILDMADTLLAGVAAEERPKKRHQMRNAATILAVFANAPLRNASAQLVFGETLFWERDEWVIKTQIQKTHARRPEVFKFPIHNEAGKFIDALVLNDASAALLPTLREKLLREKRQLFVLFNGYPAAASHIPRIFQTLTGNSFTTLRVMNYTDANIHHGIEGTSLAMPSAHHSTVKTLNKHYKDDVVLAFHCEKLRRRRLQRIENDRKDYGDLKSALESLTVSNTKL
;
A
#
# COMPACT_ATOMS: atom_id res chain seq x y z
N MET A 1 -5.10 46.92 5.80
CA MET A 1 -4.35 47.37 4.61
C MET A 1 -5.27 48.31 3.83
N ASN A 2 -4.80 49.49 3.42
CA ASN A 2 -5.62 50.43 2.65
C ASN A 2 -5.72 49.94 1.19
N ILE A 3 -6.93 49.93 0.63
CA ILE A 3 -7.18 49.50 -0.75
C ILE A 3 -6.39 50.33 -1.77
N GLN A 4 -6.13 51.60 -1.46
CA GLN A 4 -5.35 52.50 -2.32
C GLN A 4 -3.90 52.01 -2.47
N ASP A 5 -3.31 51.47 -1.40
CA ASP A 5 -1.95 50.91 -1.42
C ASP A 5 -1.87 49.67 -2.32
N ILE A 6 -2.92 48.83 -2.29
CA ILE A 6 -3.04 47.63 -3.13
C ILE A 6 -3.12 48.03 -4.60
N LEU A 7 -4.02 48.96 -4.93
CA LEU A 7 -4.25 49.39 -6.32
C LEU A 7 -3.05 50.15 -6.91
N ALA A 8 -2.19 50.73 -6.06
CA ALA A 8 -0.94 51.35 -6.49
C ALA A 8 0.12 50.34 -6.99
N ARG A 9 -0.04 49.04 -6.69
CA ARG A 9 0.91 48.00 -7.09
C ARG A 9 0.88 47.75 -8.61
N PRO A 10 2.01 47.40 -9.25
CA PRO A 10 2.09 47.25 -10.70
C PRO A 10 1.08 46.27 -11.32
N VAL A 11 0.76 45.18 -10.62
CA VAL A 11 -0.19 44.16 -11.10
C VAL A 11 -1.62 44.73 -11.27
N TRP A 12 -2.02 45.66 -10.39
CA TRP A 12 -3.37 46.22 -10.39
C TRP A 12 -3.54 47.38 -11.36
N LYS A 13 -2.49 48.16 -11.64
CA LYS A 13 -2.54 49.34 -12.54
C LYS A 13 -3.18 49.06 -13.90
N ARG A 14 -2.98 47.86 -14.45
CA ARG A 14 -3.58 47.45 -15.73
C ARG A 14 -5.00 46.89 -15.57
N LEU A 15 -5.28 46.21 -14.46
CA LEU A 15 -6.57 45.58 -14.21
C LEU A 15 -7.67 46.59 -13.89
N VAL A 16 -7.32 47.72 -13.24
CA VAL A 16 -8.27 48.78 -12.88
C VAL A 16 -8.99 49.40 -14.09
N LEU A 17 -8.38 49.31 -15.28
CA LEU A 17 -8.95 49.85 -16.52
C LEU A 17 -9.95 48.90 -17.19
N LEU A 18 -10.13 47.68 -16.68
CA LEU A 18 -11.03 46.69 -17.30
C LEU A 18 -12.51 47.01 -17.02
N PRO A 19 -13.41 46.80 -18.01
CA PRO A 19 -14.85 46.94 -17.80
C PRO A 19 -15.34 46.02 -16.67
N GLY A 20 -16.13 46.57 -15.74
CA GLY A 20 -16.65 45.84 -14.57
C GLY A 20 -15.72 45.84 -13.34
N PHE A 21 -14.49 46.36 -13.43
CA PHE A 21 -13.58 46.43 -12.28
C PHE A 21 -14.14 47.29 -11.13
N ALA A 22 -14.84 48.38 -11.46
CA ALA A 22 -15.44 49.29 -10.49
C ALA A 22 -16.52 48.62 -9.59
N GLU A 23 -17.02 47.46 -10.00
CA GLU A 23 -18.04 46.70 -9.26
C GLU A 23 -17.42 45.70 -8.27
N LEU A 24 -16.10 45.48 -8.32
CA LEU A 24 -15.39 44.54 -7.44
C LEU A 24 -15.35 45.06 -6.00
N SER A 25 -15.63 44.18 -5.04
CA SER A 25 -15.53 44.52 -3.62
C SER A 25 -14.06 44.68 -3.17
N ALA A 26 -13.82 45.61 -2.23
CA ALA A 26 -12.49 45.83 -1.66
C ALA A 26 -11.91 44.56 -1.02
N THR A 27 -12.76 43.72 -0.42
CA THR A 27 -12.38 42.45 0.19
C THR A 27 -11.91 41.43 -0.86
N SER A 28 -12.56 41.40 -2.02
CA SER A 28 -12.18 40.52 -3.13
C SER A 28 -10.86 40.95 -3.77
N ILE A 29 -10.65 42.26 -3.96
CA ILE A 29 -9.36 42.82 -4.41
C ILE A 29 -8.25 42.47 -3.43
N ALA A 30 -8.46 42.69 -2.12
CA ALA A 30 -7.47 42.36 -1.11
C ALA A 30 -7.14 40.86 -1.07
N THR A 31 -8.14 40.00 -1.24
CA THR A 31 -7.96 38.55 -1.28
C THR A 31 -7.14 38.12 -2.51
N ALA A 32 -7.49 38.62 -3.69
CA ALA A 32 -6.75 38.36 -4.92
C ALA A 32 -5.31 38.90 -4.86
N ASP A 33 -5.07 40.01 -4.17
CA ASP A 33 -3.72 40.58 -3.98
C ASP A 33 -2.81 39.59 -3.24
N THR A 34 -3.31 38.96 -2.18
CA THR A 34 -2.56 37.92 -1.47
C THR A 34 -2.29 36.68 -2.33
N PHE A 35 -3.16 36.38 -3.30
CA PHE A 35 -2.94 35.31 -4.26
C PHE A 35 -1.90 35.69 -5.31
N PHE A 36 -1.90 36.92 -5.80
CA PHE A 36 -0.85 37.43 -6.69
C PHE A 36 0.52 37.43 -6.01
N ASP A 37 0.59 37.82 -4.74
CA ASP A 37 1.82 37.69 -3.94
C ASP A 37 2.31 36.25 -3.88
N PHE A 38 1.41 35.31 -3.64
CA PHE A 38 1.73 33.89 -3.62
C PHE A 38 2.27 33.41 -4.97
N ILE A 39 1.63 33.79 -6.09
CA ILE A 39 2.07 33.45 -7.45
C ILE A 39 3.47 33.99 -7.73
N VAL A 40 3.73 35.26 -7.40
CA VAL A 40 5.03 35.89 -7.63
C VAL A 40 6.11 35.26 -6.77
N GLN A 41 5.84 35.07 -5.47
CA GLN A 41 6.78 34.47 -4.53
C GLN A 41 7.17 33.03 -4.93
N ARG A 42 6.24 32.29 -5.53
CA ARG A 42 6.42 30.89 -5.91
C ARG A 42 6.75 30.69 -7.39
N ASN A 43 6.89 31.78 -8.15
CA ASN A 43 7.18 31.79 -9.59
C ASN A 43 6.21 30.89 -10.39
N LEU A 44 4.90 31.16 -10.25
CA LEU A 44 3.82 30.36 -10.85
C LEU A 44 3.25 31.03 -12.11
N PRO A 45 3.77 30.75 -13.32
CA PRO A 45 3.30 31.41 -14.54
C PRO A 45 1.87 30.99 -14.95
N SER A 46 1.43 29.80 -14.53
CA SER A 46 0.08 29.28 -14.78
C SER A 46 -0.38 28.48 -13.55
N PRO A 47 -1.02 29.14 -12.58
CA PRO A 47 -1.41 28.49 -11.33
C PRO A 47 -2.44 27.38 -11.56
N SER A 48 -2.28 26.25 -10.90
CA SER A 48 -3.19 25.12 -10.99
C SER A 48 -4.19 25.08 -9.82
N VAL A 49 -5.13 24.13 -9.87
CA VAL A 49 -6.04 23.82 -8.75
C VAL A 49 -5.25 23.52 -7.46
N GLY A 50 -4.16 22.75 -7.58
CA GLY A 50 -3.30 22.45 -6.44
C GLY A 50 -2.60 23.68 -5.87
N ASP A 51 -2.24 24.66 -6.70
CA ASP A 51 -1.61 25.90 -6.23
C ASP A 51 -2.60 26.76 -5.43
N ILE A 52 -3.86 26.84 -5.88
CA ILE A 52 -4.92 27.54 -5.12
C ILE A 52 -5.15 26.85 -3.77
N HIS A 53 -5.18 25.53 -3.72
CA HIS A 53 -5.26 24.80 -2.44
C HIS A 53 -4.10 25.10 -1.50
N ASN A 54 -2.89 25.21 -2.04
CA ASN A 54 -1.72 25.52 -1.24
C ASN A 54 -1.71 26.97 -0.73
N TRP A 55 -2.16 27.91 -1.56
CA TRP A 55 -2.37 29.30 -1.14
C TRP A 55 -3.41 29.43 -0.02
N LEU A 56 -4.52 28.68 -0.12
CA LEU A 56 -5.56 28.64 0.92
C LEU A 56 -5.05 28.04 2.24
N GLY A 57 -3.95 27.29 2.22
CA GLY A 57 -3.28 26.78 3.41
C GLY A 57 -4.22 26.08 4.38
N ASP A 58 -4.11 26.41 5.67
CA ASP A 58 -4.86 25.78 6.76
C ASP A 58 -6.15 26.52 7.13
N CYS A 59 -6.67 27.39 6.25
CA CYS A 59 -7.96 28.05 6.45
C CYS A 59 -9.09 27.06 6.75
N THR A 60 -10.04 27.48 7.57
CA THR A 60 -11.26 26.71 7.85
C THR A 60 -12.08 26.48 6.58
N SER A 61 -12.96 25.48 6.57
CA SER A 61 -13.79 25.19 5.37
C SER A 61 -14.63 26.39 4.95
N PHE A 62 -15.12 27.18 5.91
CA PHE A 62 -15.90 28.38 5.64
C PHE A 62 -15.04 29.48 4.98
N GLU A 63 -13.88 29.78 5.58
CA GLU A 63 -12.95 30.76 5.02
C GLU A 63 -12.44 30.38 3.63
N ARG A 64 -12.22 29.07 3.37
CA ARG A 64 -11.81 28.59 2.04
C ARG A 64 -12.89 28.87 1.00
N THR A 65 -14.14 28.54 1.29
CA THR A 65 -15.26 28.81 0.38
C THR A 65 -15.35 30.31 0.10
N LEU A 66 -15.32 31.14 1.15
CA LEU A 66 -15.39 32.60 1.02
C LEU A 66 -14.25 33.17 0.17
N ARG A 67 -13.00 32.73 0.42
CA ARG A 67 -11.85 33.18 -0.37
C ARG A 67 -11.90 32.73 -1.83
N ILE A 68 -12.46 31.55 -2.09
CA ILE A 68 -12.69 31.07 -3.47
C ILE A 68 -13.78 31.89 -4.17
N ASP A 69 -14.86 32.26 -3.48
CA ASP A 69 -15.90 33.13 -4.02
C ASP A 69 -15.32 34.52 -4.36
N GLN A 70 -14.53 35.09 -3.45
CA GLN A 70 -13.82 36.37 -3.64
C GLN A 70 -12.83 36.32 -4.80
N LEU A 71 -12.09 35.21 -4.93
CA LEU A 71 -11.18 35.00 -6.06
C LEU A 71 -11.97 34.87 -7.38
N GLN A 72 -13.11 34.18 -7.36
CA GLN A 72 -13.97 34.05 -8.53
C GLN A 72 -14.51 35.40 -9.00
N GLU A 73 -14.90 36.28 -8.08
CA GLU A 73 -15.37 37.64 -8.38
C GLU A 73 -14.31 38.43 -9.16
N VAL A 74 -13.07 38.50 -8.68
CA VAL A 74 -11.99 39.23 -9.34
C VAL A 74 -11.65 38.62 -10.70
N PHE A 75 -11.50 37.30 -10.78
CA PHE A 75 -11.09 36.63 -12.01
C PHE A 75 -12.20 36.57 -13.08
N ALA A 76 -13.48 36.71 -12.70
CA ALA A 76 -14.56 36.85 -13.67
C ALA A 76 -14.45 38.14 -14.49
N VAL A 77 -13.84 39.18 -13.93
CA VAL A 77 -13.57 40.45 -14.62
C VAL A 77 -12.17 40.46 -15.23
N CYS A 78 -11.16 40.08 -14.44
CA CYS A 78 -9.76 40.30 -14.79
C CYS A 78 -9.19 39.24 -15.74
N GLN A 79 -9.62 37.98 -15.63
CA GLN A 79 -9.10 36.88 -16.44
C GLN A 79 -10.12 35.71 -16.49
N PRO A 80 -11.21 35.84 -17.27
CA PRO A 80 -12.30 34.86 -17.29
C PRO A 80 -11.87 33.42 -17.64
N ALA A 81 -10.81 33.28 -18.44
CA ALA A 81 -10.24 31.98 -18.82
C ALA A 81 -9.73 31.16 -17.62
N PHE A 82 -9.48 31.78 -16.47
CA PHE A 82 -9.03 31.11 -15.25
C PHE A 82 -10.17 30.55 -14.38
N LEU A 83 -11.43 30.94 -14.66
CA LEU A 83 -12.60 30.50 -13.90
C LEU A 83 -12.78 28.97 -13.81
N PRO A 84 -12.49 28.16 -14.85
CA PRO A 84 -12.57 26.71 -14.73
C PRO A 84 -11.68 26.14 -13.62
N VAL A 85 -10.46 26.67 -13.44
CA VAL A 85 -9.51 26.27 -12.39
C VAL A 85 -10.07 26.59 -11.00
N ILE A 86 -10.63 27.79 -10.83
CA ILE A 86 -11.26 28.22 -9.57
C ILE A 86 -12.48 27.33 -9.24
N ARG A 87 -13.31 27.00 -10.23
CA ARG A 87 -14.48 26.12 -10.05
C ARG A 87 -14.07 24.71 -9.64
N GLU A 88 -13.04 24.14 -10.27
CA GLU A 88 -12.56 22.80 -9.94
C GLU A 88 -12.00 22.71 -8.51
N THR A 89 -11.39 23.78 -7.99
CA THR A 89 -10.89 23.88 -6.61
C THR A 89 -11.99 23.57 -5.57
N ARG A 90 -13.26 23.89 -5.88
CA ARG A 90 -14.39 23.60 -4.99
C ARG A 90 -14.64 22.10 -4.81
N LEU A 91 -14.29 21.27 -5.79
CA LEU A 91 -14.55 19.82 -5.77
C LEU A 91 -13.65 19.05 -4.79
N PHE A 92 -12.57 19.69 -4.33
CA PHE A 92 -11.64 19.14 -3.34
C PHE A 92 -12.01 19.54 -1.90
N LEU A 93 -12.99 20.42 -1.70
CA LEU A 93 -13.46 20.88 -0.39
C LEU A 93 -14.46 19.89 0.23
N VAL A 94 -14.03 18.67 0.58
CA VAL A 94 -14.79 17.89 1.57
C VAL A 94 -13.84 17.13 2.51
N PRO A 95 -13.82 17.55 3.77
CA PRO A 95 -14.21 16.63 4.82
C PRO A 95 -15.29 17.26 5.72
N VAL A 96 -16.50 16.71 5.65
CA VAL A 96 -17.40 16.70 6.82
C VAL A 96 -16.95 15.53 7.69
N PRO A 97 -16.40 15.74 8.89
CA PRO A 97 -16.23 14.65 9.84
C PRO A 97 -17.62 14.13 10.21
N LYS A 98 -17.91 12.86 9.97
CA LYS A 98 -18.98 12.21 10.73
C LYS A 98 -18.50 12.12 12.18
N PRO A 99 -19.31 12.50 13.18
CA PRO A 99 -18.93 12.35 14.57
C PRO A 99 -18.62 10.87 14.82
N ILE A 100 -17.40 10.61 15.27
CA ILE A 100 -17.04 9.32 15.83
C ILE A 100 -17.92 9.18 17.07
N ALA A 101 -18.82 8.21 17.05
CA ALA A 101 -19.63 7.87 18.20
C ALA A 101 -18.71 7.61 19.40
N LYS A 102 -19.04 8.25 20.52
CA LYS A 102 -18.32 8.24 21.79
C LYS A 102 -17.85 6.82 22.17
N SER A 103 -16.54 6.61 22.24
CA SER A 103 -15.96 5.61 23.13
C SER A 103 -15.12 6.33 24.17
N THR A 104 -15.73 6.57 25.33
CA THR A 104 -15.03 6.55 26.63
C THR A 104 -14.20 5.25 26.66
N THR A 105 -12.88 5.26 26.89
CA THR A 105 -12.20 5.78 28.08
C THR A 105 -10.74 6.02 27.73
N SER A 106 -10.19 7.17 28.14
CA SER A 106 -8.78 7.55 27.96
C SER A 106 -7.99 7.31 29.25
N VAL A 107 -6.83 6.66 29.19
CA VAL A 107 -5.67 7.00 30.03
C VAL A 107 -4.38 6.66 29.25
N GLY A 108 -3.47 7.62 29.08
CA GLY A 108 -2.08 7.40 28.65
C GLY A 108 -1.81 7.57 27.14
N GLY A 109 -1.49 8.78 26.70
CA GLY A 109 -1.20 9.06 25.28
C GLY A 109 0.17 8.56 24.79
N PRO A 110 0.31 8.40 23.46
CA PRO A 110 1.54 8.81 22.79
C PRO A 110 1.26 9.82 21.66
N THR A 111 2.20 10.76 21.56
CA THR A 111 2.48 11.73 20.49
C THR A 111 1.85 11.46 19.12
N LYS A 112 1.23 12.52 18.58
CA LYS A 112 0.55 12.66 17.28
C LYS A 112 1.39 12.16 16.09
N SER A 113 1.37 10.86 15.82
CA SER A 113 1.58 10.34 14.47
C SER A 113 0.24 10.40 13.74
N GLN A 114 0.11 11.21 12.69
CA GLN A 114 -1.11 11.21 11.85
C GLN A 114 -1.20 9.97 10.93
N GLY A 115 -0.12 9.17 10.85
CA GLY A 115 -0.12 7.87 10.20
C GLY A 115 -0.82 6.81 11.03
N LEU A 116 -1.53 5.89 10.36
CA LEU A 116 -2.02 4.68 11.01
C LEU A 116 -0.81 3.82 11.39
N ARG A 117 -0.60 3.62 12.70
CA ARG A 117 0.39 2.64 13.15
C ARG A 117 -0.02 1.24 12.70
N PRO A 118 0.94 0.36 12.37
CA PRO A 118 0.65 -1.03 12.13
C PRO A 118 -0.10 -1.65 13.31
N ILE A 119 -1.13 -2.45 13.04
CA ILE A 119 -2.05 -3.01 14.05
C ILE A 119 -1.31 -3.80 15.15
N TYR A 120 -0.12 -4.34 14.87
CA TYR A 120 0.67 -5.10 15.83
C TYR A 120 1.28 -4.23 16.95
N GLU A 121 1.26 -2.90 16.83
CA GLU A 121 1.80 -1.95 17.82
C GLU A 121 0.73 -1.41 18.80
N ALA A 122 -0.52 -1.85 18.73
CA ALA A 122 -1.56 -1.40 19.66
C ALA A 122 -1.34 -2.04 21.05
N LEU A 123 -1.15 -1.20 22.08
CA LEU A 123 -0.75 -1.58 23.44
C LEU A 123 -1.86 -2.30 24.25
N ASP A 124 -3.14 -2.11 23.91
CA ASP A 124 -4.28 -2.61 24.71
C ASP A 124 -5.16 -3.58 23.89
N TRP A 125 -4.64 -4.77 23.58
CA TRP A 125 -5.34 -5.74 22.74
C TRP A 125 -5.89 -6.93 23.54
N ASP A 126 -7.22 -6.99 23.71
CA ASP A 126 -7.91 -8.20 24.16
C ASP A 126 -8.24 -9.11 22.96
N PRO A 127 -7.69 -10.35 22.88
CA PRO A 127 -8.00 -11.28 21.81
C PRO A 127 -9.47 -11.72 21.79
N ILE A 128 -10.17 -11.62 22.91
CA ILE A 128 -11.56 -12.08 23.10
C ILE A 128 -12.58 -10.97 22.78
N ALA A 129 -12.16 -9.70 22.82
CA ALA A 129 -13.05 -8.58 22.59
C ALA A 129 -13.73 -8.66 21.20
N PRO A 130 -15.02 -8.28 21.11
CA PRO A 130 -15.70 -8.21 19.83
C PRO A 130 -15.00 -7.17 18.94
N PRO A 131 -14.95 -7.41 17.62
CA PRO A 131 -14.34 -6.45 16.71
C PRO A 131 -15.07 -5.10 16.78
N LEU A 132 -14.31 -3.99 16.82
CA LEU A 132 -14.83 -2.62 16.87
C LEU A 132 -15.83 -2.29 15.75
N ARG A 133 -15.78 -3.04 14.65
CA ARG A 133 -16.77 -2.97 13.58
C ARG A 133 -17.36 -4.35 13.34
N ARG A 134 -18.68 -4.42 13.18
CA ARG A 134 -19.34 -5.65 12.75
C ARG A 134 -18.72 -6.12 11.43
N PRO A 135 -18.33 -7.40 11.32
CA PRO A 135 -17.78 -7.91 10.08
C PRO A 135 -18.83 -7.81 8.97
N PRO A 136 -18.44 -7.50 7.72
CA PRO A 136 -19.37 -7.34 6.61
C PRO A 136 -20.06 -8.66 6.19
N LYS A 137 -19.61 -9.80 6.72
CA LYS A 137 -20.19 -11.13 6.50
C LYS A 137 -20.38 -11.84 7.84
N GLN A 138 -21.50 -12.55 7.99
CA GLN A 138 -21.75 -13.39 9.15
C GLN A 138 -20.76 -14.57 9.22
N ARG A 139 -20.48 -15.05 10.43
CA ARG A 139 -19.62 -16.22 10.66
C ARG A 139 -20.44 -17.48 10.36
N HIS A 140 -19.98 -18.31 9.44
CA HIS A 140 -20.66 -19.56 9.07
C HIS A 140 -19.93 -20.82 9.52
N LEU A 141 -18.66 -20.71 9.94
CA LEU A 141 -17.76 -21.85 10.20
C LEU A 141 -16.89 -21.61 11.44
N SER A 142 -17.40 -20.85 12.40
CA SER A 142 -16.69 -20.47 13.63
C SER A 142 -17.66 -19.83 14.63
N ILE A 143 -17.48 -20.07 15.92
CA ILE A 143 -18.18 -19.32 16.97
C ILE A 143 -17.51 -17.95 17.23
N PRO A 144 -18.20 -16.98 17.85
CA PRO A 144 -17.60 -15.80 18.47
C PRO A 144 -16.54 -16.19 19.54
N PRO A 145 -15.44 -15.43 19.70
CA PRO A 145 -14.42 -15.74 20.71
C PRO A 145 -14.94 -15.74 22.16
N VAL A 146 -15.99 -14.98 22.45
CA VAL A 146 -16.63 -14.90 23.77
C VAL A 146 -17.32 -16.21 24.19
N GLU A 147 -17.67 -17.06 23.22
CA GLU A 147 -18.32 -18.36 23.44
C GLU A 147 -17.31 -19.51 23.67
N LEU A 148 -16.00 -19.22 23.62
CA LEU A 148 -14.99 -20.22 23.98
C LEU A 148 -15.04 -20.57 25.49
N PRO A 149 -14.57 -21.77 25.88
CA PRO A 149 -14.39 -22.14 27.28
C PRO A 149 -13.61 -21.08 28.08
N GLU A 150 -13.96 -20.88 29.35
CA GLU A 150 -13.34 -19.83 30.18
C GLU A 150 -11.83 -20.02 30.36
N ALA A 151 -11.39 -21.27 30.49
CA ALA A 151 -9.98 -21.63 30.51
C ALA A 151 -9.25 -21.16 29.23
N TYR A 152 -9.90 -21.26 28.07
CA TYR A 152 -9.31 -20.89 26.78
C TYR A 152 -9.25 -19.38 26.61
N LYS A 153 -10.31 -18.67 27.03
CA LYS A 153 -10.33 -17.20 27.05
C LYS A 153 -9.23 -16.65 27.94
N SER A 154 -9.07 -17.23 29.13
CA SER A 154 -8.03 -16.86 30.09
C SER A 154 -6.62 -17.11 29.54
N ALA A 155 -6.37 -18.28 28.94
CA ALA A 155 -5.09 -18.58 28.33
C ALA A 155 -4.74 -17.63 27.16
N LEU A 156 -5.70 -17.31 26.30
CA LEU A 156 -5.49 -16.38 25.18
C LEU A 156 -5.16 -14.95 25.67
N ARG A 157 -5.85 -14.45 26.70
CA ARG A 157 -5.56 -13.14 27.30
C ARG A 157 -4.16 -13.10 27.91
N ARG A 158 -3.80 -14.12 28.71
CA ARG A 158 -2.44 -14.24 29.26
C ARG A 158 -1.37 -14.20 28.16
N ALA A 159 -1.60 -14.89 27.05
CA ALA A 159 -0.66 -14.90 25.92
C ALA A 159 -0.56 -13.52 25.26
N ALA A 160 -1.67 -12.79 25.15
CA ALA A 160 -1.70 -11.42 24.64
C ALA A 160 -0.97 -10.44 25.59
N ASP A 161 -1.06 -10.67 26.90
CA ASP A 161 -0.41 -9.86 27.95
C ASP A 161 1.09 -10.14 28.10
N GLY A 162 1.66 -11.05 27.30
CA GLY A 162 3.08 -11.36 27.38
C GLY A 162 3.47 -12.31 28.52
N LEU A 163 2.50 -12.98 29.16
CA LEU A 163 2.76 -13.83 30.32
C LEU A 163 3.32 -15.21 29.91
N PRO A 164 4.14 -15.84 30.77
CA PRO A 164 4.72 -17.14 30.47
C PRO A 164 3.65 -18.24 30.33
N ALA A 165 3.95 -19.19 29.46
CA ALA A 165 3.22 -20.44 29.27
C ALA A 165 3.29 -21.32 30.53
N GLN A 166 2.44 -22.35 30.59
CA GLN A 166 2.59 -23.39 31.60
C GLN A 166 3.80 -24.30 31.32
N GLU A 167 4.14 -24.51 30.05
CA GLU A 167 5.38 -25.18 29.64
C GLU A 167 6.58 -24.23 29.83
N ALA A 168 7.48 -24.56 30.76
CA ALA A 168 8.55 -23.65 31.21
C ALA A 168 9.49 -23.16 30.10
N GLU A 169 9.74 -23.97 29.07
CA GLU A 169 10.64 -23.63 27.95
C GLU A 169 9.94 -22.91 26.80
N MET A 170 8.60 -22.78 26.86
CA MET A 170 7.85 -22.21 25.75
C MET A 170 7.92 -20.68 25.78
N GLN A 171 8.45 -20.11 24.70
CA GLN A 171 8.42 -18.66 24.46
C GLN A 171 6.98 -18.17 24.29
N VAL A 172 6.71 -16.96 24.79
CA VAL A 172 5.40 -16.33 24.65
C VAL A 172 5.06 -16.15 23.16
N PRO A 173 3.89 -16.63 22.70
CA PRO A 173 3.49 -16.49 21.31
C PRO A 173 3.39 -15.04 20.87
N ALA A 174 3.88 -14.73 19.66
CA ALA A 174 3.66 -13.43 19.05
C ALA A 174 2.15 -13.14 18.87
N ARG A 175 1.76 -11.87 18.90
CA ARG A 175 0.35 -11.43 18.73
C ARG A 175 -0.38 -12.08 17.55
N SER A 176 0.25 -12.12 16.38
CA SER A 176 -0.35 -12.74 15.18
C SER A 176 -0.52 -14.27 15.31
N ILE A 177 0.26 -14.92 16.17
CA ILE A 177 0.09 -16.32 16.53
C ILE A 177 -1.08 -16.46 17.50
N VAL A 178 -1.21 -15.58 18.50
CA VAL A 178 -2.38 -15.54 19.41
C VAL A 178 -3.69 -15.34 18.64
N GLU A 179 -3.73 -14.43 17.66
CA GLU A 179 -4.88 -14.24 16.77
C GLU A 179 -5.24 -15.54 16.03
N ARG A 180 -4.22 -16.25 15.52
CA ARG A 180 -4.41 -17.52 14.82
C ARG A 180 -4.88 -18.63 15.76
N MET A 181 -4.31 -18.75 16.96
CA MET A 181 -4.76 -19.70 18.00
C MET A 181 -6.25 -19.52 18.25
N ARG A 182 -6.67 -18.29 18.57
CA ARG A 182 -8.08 -17.93 18.78
C ARG A 182 -8.95 -18.33 17.59
N GLU A 183 -8.58 -17.94 16.37
CA GLU A 183 -9.37 -18.25 15.18
C GLU A 183 -9.56 -19.75 14.96
N LYS A 184 -8.54 -20.56 15.26
CA LYS A 184 -8.59 -22.02 15.11
C LYS A 184 -9.36 -22.69 16.23
N LEU A 185 -9.26 -22.20 17.46
CA LEU A 185 -10.12 -22.64 18.56
C LEU A 185 -11.60 -22.35 18.28
N CYS A 186 -11.94 -21.16 17.77
CA CYS A 186 -13.32 -20.84 17.39
C CYS A 186 -13.86 -21.73 16.26
N GLN A 187 -13.00 -22.13 15.31
CA GLN A 187 -13.38 -23.06 14.23
C GLN A 187 -13.56 -24.48 14.75
N TYR A 188 -12.67 -24.91 15.67
CA TYR A 188 -12.74 -26.21 16.33
C TYR A 188 -14.02 -26.33 17.18
N ALA A 189 -14.27 -25.37 18.08
CA ALA A 189 -15.44 -25.37 18.95
C ALA A 189 -16.76 -25.29 18.17
N TRP A 190 -16.78 -24.57 17.05
CA TRP A 190 -17.91 -24.62 16.12
C TRP A 190 -18.14 -26.02 15.58
N PHE A 191 -17.08 -26.71 15.15
CA PHE A 191 -17.18 -28.06 14.62
C PHE A 191 -17.64 -29.07 15.68
N THR A 192 -17.02 -29.07 16.87
CA THR A 192 -17.39 -30.01 17.94
C THR A 192 -18.81 -29.76 18.45
N GLY A 193 -19.24 -28.50 18.52
CA GLY A 193 -20.61 -28.14 18.86
C GLY A 193 -21.65 -28.71 17.89
N HIS A 194 -21.35 -28.80 16.59
CA HIS A 194 -22.24 -29.44 15.61
C HIS A 194 -22.34 -30.96 15.80
N LEU A 195 -21.36 -31.58 16.47
CA LEU A 195 -21.35 -33.00 16.79
C LEU A 195 -21.84 -33.29 18.21
N GLY A 196 -22.26 -32.27 18.98
CA GLY A 196 -22.62 -32.43 20.40
C GLY A 196 -21.43 -32.83 21.28
N ILE A 197 -20.20 -32.60 20.83
CA ILE A 197 -18.96 -32.85 21.58
C ILE A 197 -18.55 -31.55 22.28
N ASP A 198 -17.93 -31.67 23.45
CA ASP A 198 -17.39 -30.53 24.17
C ASP A 198 -16.39 -29.71 23.32
N SER A 199 -16.31 -28.41 23.60
CA SER A 199 -15.39 -27.46 22.95
C SER A 199 -13.95 -27.60 23.43
N GLU A 200 -13.69 -28.43 24.43
CA GLU A 200 -12.34 -28.77 24.85
C GLU A 200 -11.61 -29.67 23.83
N LEU A 201 -10.29 -29.49 23.73
CA LEU A 201 -9.42 -30.24 22.84
C LEU A 201 -9.37 -31.71 23.28
N SER A 202 -9.87 -32.58 22.42
CA SER A 202 -9.83 -34.04 22.57
C SER A 202 -9.33 -34.69 21.30
N LEU A 203 -8.81 -35.93 21.40
CA LEU A 203 -8.33 -36.68 20.24
C LEU A 203 -9.42 -36.79 19.16
N ALA A 204 -10.62 -37.22 19.55
CA ALA A 204 -11.75 -37.38 18.64
C ALA A 204 -12.20 -36.06 18.00
N GLY A 205 -12.23 -34.96 18.78
CA GLY A 205 -12.57 -33.64 18.24
C GLY A 205 -11.53 -33.15 17.24
N ILE A 206 -10.24 -33.38 17.51
CA ILE A 206 -9.14 -32.97 16.63
C ILE A 206 -9.18 -33.73 15.31
N ASP A 207 -9.36 -35.05 15.36
CA ASP A 207 -9.47 -35.91 14.18
C ASP A 207 -10.64 -35.48 13.30
N GLY A 208 -11.81 -35.31 13.91
CA GLY A 208 -13.01 -34.86 13.21
C GLY A 208 -12.81 -33.48 12.58
N TYR A 209 -12.29 -32.51 13.34
CA TYR A 209 -12.11 -31.14 12.86
C TYR A 209 -11.13 -31.08 11.69
N LEU A 210 -9.99 -31.77 11.78
CA LEU A 210 -8.98 -31.76 10.72
C LEU A 210 -9.45 -32.54 9.48
N ALA A 211 -10.21 -33.62 9.66
CA ALA A 211 -10.84 -34.36 8.56
C ALA A 211 -11.89 -33.52 7.82
N ASP A 212 -12.79 -32.86 8.56
CA ASP A 212 -13.77 -31.91 8.00
C ASP A 212 -13.06 -30.76 7.27
N LEU A 213 -12.07 -30.14 7.92
CA LEU A 213 -11.31 -29.06 7.31
C LEU A 213 -10.64 -29.51 6.01
N LYS A 214 -10.05 -30.71 6.00
CA LYS A 214 -9.47 -31.32 4.79
C LYS A 214 -10.53 -31.49 3.70
N GLN A 215 -11.70 -32.03 4.01
CA GLN A 215 -12.79 -32.23 3.05
C GLN A 215 -13.26 -30.90 2.44
N ARG A 216 -13.49 -29.88 3.29
CA ARG A 216 -13.89 -28.54 2.83
C ARG A 216 -12.83 -27.87 1.97
N LEU A 217 -11.56 -28.03 2.32
CA LEU A 217 -10.45 -27.47 1.54
C LEU A 217 -10.29 -28.18 0.19
N SER A 218 -10.52 -29.48 0.11
CA SER A 218 -10.46 -30.23 -1.16
C SER A 218 -11.48 -29.75 -2.20
N ARG A 219 -12.61 -29.18 -1.77
CA ARG A 219 -13.65 -28.63 -2.65
C ARG A 219 -13.33 -27.22 -3.19
N ARG A 220 -12.21 -26.60 -2.81
CA ARG A 220 -11.86 -25.24 -3.26
C ARG A 220 -11.28 -25.23 -4.68
N PRO A 221 -11.39 -24.11 -5.43
CA PRO A 221 -10.93 -24.02 -6.83
C PRO A 221 -9.45 -24.35 -7.08
N HIS A 222 -8.59 -24.29 -6.06
CA HIS A 222 -7.16 -24.61 -6.16
C HIS A 222 -6.78 -25.91 -5.44
N GLY A 223 -7.79 -26.75 -5.16
CA GLY A 223 -7.65 -28.00 -4.43
C GLY A 223 -7.20 -27.81 -2.98
N LEU A 224 -6.87 -28.94 -2.36
CA LEU A 224 -6.37 -28.99 -0.99
C LEU A 224 -5.02 -28.28 -0.87
N ARG A 225 -4.92 -27.33 0.07
CA ARG A 225 -3.67 -26.65 0.42
C ARG A 225 -3.17 -27.13 1.77
N TRP A 226 -2.08 -27.90 1.76
CA TRP A 226 -1.50 -28.49 2.98
C TRP A 226 -1.04 -27.42 3.97
N ALA A 227 -0.55 -26.27 3.48
CA ALA A 227 -0.22 -25.11 4.31
C ALA A 227 -1.36 -24.64 5.23
N THR A 228 -2.62 -24.76 4.79
CA THR A 228 -3.78 -24.40 5.61
C THR A 228 -4.01 -25.42 6.72
N LEU A 229 -3.87 -26.72 6.42
CA LEU A 229 -4.00 -27.80 7.41
C LEU A 229 -2.85 -27.74 8.43
N ARG A 230 -1.60 -27.63 7.96
CA ARG A 230 -0.41 -27.45 8.81
C ARG A 230 -0.59 -26.23 9.71
N GLY A 231 -1.01 -25.09 9.15
CA GLY A 231 -1.23 -23.86 9.93
C GLY A 231 -2.37 -23.96 10.96
N SER A 232 -3.40 -24.78 10.70
CA SER A 232 -4.43 -25.08 11.70
C SER A 232 -3.89 -25.98 12.82
N ALA A 233 -3.21 -27.08 12.47
CA ALA A 233 -2.62 -28.00 13.45
C ALA A 233 -1.55 -27.30 14.30
N GLU A 234 -0.70 -26.48 13.69
CA GLU A 234 0.31 -25.64 14.35
C GLU A 234 -0.33 -24.71 15.38
N ALA A 235 -1.42 -24.01 15.03
CA ALA A 235 -2.07 -23.08 15.94
C ALA A 235 -2.69 -23.79 17.15
N LEU A 236 -3.35 -24.94 16.93
CA LEU A 236 -3.88 -25.75 18.02
C LEU A 236 -2.76 -26.33 18.89
N LEU A 237 -1.65 -26.78 18.28
CA LEU A 237 -0.48 -27.29 19.00
C LEU A 237 0.17 -26.22 19.88
N VAL A 238 0.37 -25.02 19.35
CA VAL A 238 0.92 -23.89 20.11
C VAL A 238 0.01 -23.56 21.29
N PHE A 239 -1.31 -23.52 21.08
CA PHE A 239 -2.24 -23.29 22.17
C PHE A 239 -2.20 -24.40 23.22
N ALA A 240 -2.22 -25.67 22.81
CA ALA A 240 -2.21 -26.83 23.69
C ALA A 240 -0.97 -26.84 24.60
N ARG A 241 0.21 -26.54 24.02
CA ARG A 241 1.46 -26.36 24.76
C ARG A 241 1.40 -25.16 25.72
N TYR A 242 0.89 -24.03 25.25
CA TYR A 242 0.83 -22.81 26.04
C TYR A 242 -0.07 -22.95 27.28
N SER A 243 -1.23 -23.57 27.10
CA SER A 243 -2.26 -23.74 28.13
C SER A 243 -2.11 -24.98 29.00
N GLY A 244 -1.13 -25.85 28.71
CA GLY A 244 -0.87 -27.07 29.48
C GLY A 244 -1.93 -28.15 29.32
N VAL A 245 -2.47 -28.31 28.11
CA VAL A 245 -3.40 -29.42 27.80
C VAL A 245 -2.69 -30.77 27.94
N ALA A 246 -3.45 -31.84 28.14
CA ALA A 246 -2.96 -33.20 28.35
C ALA A 246 -1.85 -33.61 27.32
N PRO A 247 -0.77 -34.29 27.77
CA PRO A 247 0.35 -34.66 26.90
C PRO A 247 -0.05 -35.48 25.67
N GLU A 248 -1.07 -36.34 25.77
CA GLU A 248 -1.55 -37.14 24.65
C GLU A 248 -2.09 -36.25 23.52
N VAL A 249 -2.81 -35.19 23.87
CA VAL A 249 -3.36 -34.21 22.91
C VAL A 249 -2.25 -33.43 22.22
N ILE A 250 -1.24 -33.00 22.98
CA ILE A 250 -0.06 -32.28 22.45
C ILE A 250 0.67 -33.18 21.45
N GLN A 251 0.94 -34.44 21.82
CA GLN A 251 1.63 -35.38 20.95
C GLN A 251 0.83 -35.71 19.69
N HIS A 252 -0.50 -35.81 19.80
CA HIS A 252 -1.39 -36.03 18.67
C HIS A 252 -1.35 -34.89 17.65
N LEU A 253 -1.45 -33.64 18.11
CA LEU A 253 -1.33 -32.45 17.26
C LEU A 253 0.06 -32.32 16.63
N LYS A 254 1.11 -32.73 17.35
CA LYS A 254 2.49 -32.76 16.83
C LYS A 254 2.64 -33.77 15.68
N ASN A 255 1.96 -34.91 15.74
CA ASN A 255 1.96 -35.89 14.64
C ASN A 255 1.31 -35.30 13.38
N TYR A 256 0.13 -34.69 13.51
CA TYR A 256 -0.54 -34.00 12.40
C TYR A 256 0.30 -32.85 11.83
N TYR A 257 0.92 -32.05 12.69
CA TYR A 257 1.81 -30.97 12.27
C TYR A 257 2.92 -31.50 11.34
N ARG A 258 3.61 -32.58 11.74
CA ARG A 258 4.70 -33.18 10.97
C ARG A 258 4.20 -33.74 9.64
N GLU A 259 3.12 -34.52 9.66
CA GLU A 259 2.52 -35.09 8.45
C GLU A 259 2.15 -34.00 7.44
N PHE A 260 1.51 -32.92 7.89
CA PHE A 260 1.11 -31.82 7.01
C PHE A 260 2.29 -30.96 6.56
N GLU A 261 3.35 -30.84 7.36
CA GLU A 261 4.59 -30.18 6.96
C GLU A 261 5.28 -30.94 5.82
N ASP A 262 5.39 -32.27 5.92
CA ASP A 262 5.98 -33.11 4.86
C ASP A 262 5.19 -33.00 3.56
N LYS A 263 3.85 -33.02 3.65
CA LYS A 263 2.97 -32.85 2.48
C LYS A 263 3.01 -31.43 1.91
N GLU A 264 3.15 -30.41 2.75
CA GLU A 264 3.34 -29.02 2.31
C GLU A 264 4.68 -28.86 1.56
N ASN A 265 5.76 -29.48 2.05
CA ASN A 265 7.07 -29.40 1.42
C ASN A 265 7.06 -29.96 -0.02
N GLY A 266 6.21 -30.95 -0.30
CA GLY A 266 5.98 -31.46 -1.66
C GLY A 266 5.05 -30.61 -2.53
N GLN A 267 4.38 -29.59 -1.98
CA GLN A 267 3.39 -28.78 -2.69
C GLN A 267 3.93 -27.39 -3.07
N LYS A 268 4.04 -27.11 -4.37
CA LYS A 268 4.41 -25.79 -4.87
C LYS A 268 3.45 -24.68 -4.40
N ALA A 269 4.02 -23.51 -4.07
CA ALA A 269 3.25 -22.36 -3.61
C ALA A 269 2.42 -21.70 -4.72
N LEU A 270 1.17 -21.32 -4.43
CA LEU A 270 0.24 -20.71 -5.40
C LEU A 270 0.78 -19.46 -6.09
N LYS A 271 1.61 -18.69 -5.39
CA LYS A 271 2.18 -17.45 -5.92
C LYS A 271 3.05 -17.68 -7.17
N PHE A 272 3.69 -18.84 -7.31
CA PHE A 272 4.47 -19.18 -8.49
C PHE A 272 3.57 -19.44 -9.70
N PHE A 273 2.50 -20.20 -9.53
CA PHE A 273 1.48 -20.41 -10.58
C PHE A 273 0.80 -19.12 -10.99
N ALA A 274 0.43 -18.28 -10.01
CA ALA A 274 -0.16 -16.98 -10.28
C ALA A 274 0.79 -16.11 -11.11
N LEU A 275 2.09 -16.10 -10.78
CA LEU A 275 3.09 -15.33 -11.48
C LEU A 275 3.31 -15.84 -12.91
N ALA A 276 3.51 -17.15 -13.09
CA ALA A 276 3.63 -17.78 -14.41
C ALA A 276 2.42 -17.49 -15.30
N ARG A 277 1.20 -17.55 -14.75
CA ARG A 277 -0.03 -17.22 -15.49
C ARG A 277 -0.08 -15.76 -15.96
N THR A 278 0.30 -14.82 -15.10
CA THR A 278 0.28 -13.38 -15.45
C THR A 278 1.48 -12.95 -16.29
N GLY A 279 2.60 -13.66 -16.16
CA GLY A 279 3.90 -13.27 -16.71
C GLY A 279 4.38 -11.88 -16.28
N ASN A 280 3.97 -11.40 -15.10
CA ASN A 280 4.39 -10.10 -14.61
C ASN A 280 5.82 -10.15 -14.08
N SER A 281 6.65 -9.20 -14.52
CA SER A 281 7.99 -8.91 -14.00
C SER A 281 8.01 -7.53 -13.33
N THR A 282 9.09 -7.18 -12.63
CA THR A 282 9.30 -5.82 -12.12
C THR A 282 9.26 -4.80 -13.25
N ASP A 283 9.89 -5.08 -14.40
CA ASP A 283 9.88 -4.18 -15.56
C ASP A 283 8.46 -3.94 -16.07
N ARG A 284 7.66 -5.00 -16.22
CA ARG A 284 6.27 -4.85 -16.67
C ARG A 284 5.43 -4.05 -15.69
N ILE A 285 5.70 -4.19 -14.39
CA ILE A 285 5.02 -3.41 -13.35
C ILE A 285 5.42 -1.94 -13.44
N LEU A 286 6.69 -1.64 -13.75
CA LEU A 286 7.17 -0.28 -13.99
C LEU A 286 6.53 0.31 -15.25
N ASP A 287 6.46 -0.42 -16.37
CA ASP A 287 5.76 0.01 -17.59
C ASP A 287 4.30 0.39 -17.29
N MET A 288 3.61 -0.41 -16.46
CA MET A 288 2.24 -0.13 -16.02
C MET A 288 2.17 1.14 -15.15
N ALA A 289 3.17 1.37 -14.30
CA ALA A 289 3.24 2.57 -13.48
C ALA A 289 3.41 3.82 -14.35
N ASP A 290 4.36 3.81 -15.29
CA ASP A 290 4.59 4.92 -16.22
C ASP A 290 3.33 5.21 -17.05
N THR A 291 2.68 4.17 -17.60
CA THR A 291 1.43 4.31 -18.35
C THR A 291 0.33 4.97 -17.52
N LEU A 292 0.17 4.55 -16.26
CA LEU A 292 -0.82 5.14 -15.36
C LEU A 292 -0.51 6.60 -15.05
N LEU A 293 0.76 6.94 -14.81
CA LEU A 293 1.16 8.31 -14.50
C LEU A 293 1.02 9.23 -15.71
N ALA A 294 1.41 8.78 -16.91
CA ALA A 294 1.24 9.53 -18.15
C ALA A 294 -0.23 9.84 -18.45
N GLY A 295 -1.13 8.91 -18.14
CA GLY A 295 -2.58 9.11 -18.31
C GLY A 295 -3.22 10.08 -17.32
N VAL A 296 -2.52 10.52 -16.26
CA VAL A 296 -3.10 11.42 -15.24
C VAL A 296 -3.50 12.77 -15.82
N ALA A 297 -2.69 13.33 -16.73
CA ALA A 297 -2.95 14.65 -17.30
C ALA A 297 -4.22 14.69 -18.18
N ALA A 298 -4.60 13.54 -18.75
CA ALA A 298 -5.78 13.42 -19.61
C ALA A 298 -7.07 13.10 -18.83
N GLU A 299 -7.00 12.77 -17.54
CA GLU A 299 -8.20 12.43 -16.75
C GLU A 299 -8.82 13.69 -16.13
N GLU A 300 -10.05 13.98 -16.55
CA GLU A 300 -10.78 15.17 -16.12
C GLU A 300 -11.18 15.14 -14.64
N ARG A 301 -11.40 13.96 -14.06
CA ARG A 301 -11.92 13.85 -12.68
C ARG A 301 -10.79 13.88 -11.65
N PRO A 302 -10.75 14.89 -10.74
CA PRO A 302 -9.81 14.97 -9.63
C PRO A 302 -9.58 13.68 -8.85
N LYS A 303 -10.69 13.04 -8.45
CA LYS A 303 -10.66 11.81 -7.66
C LYS A 303 -9.96 10.67 -8.40
N LYS A 304 -10.13 10.61 -9.72
CA LYS A 304 -9.56 9.55 -10.54
C LYS A 304 -8.08 9.83 -10.83
N ARG A 305 -7.68 11.09 -11.07
CA ARG A 305 -6.27 11.51 -11.12
C ARG A 305 -5.50 11.10 -9.86
N HIS A 306 -6.05 11.40 -8.68
CA HIS A 306 -5.47 10.99 -7.40
C HIS A 306 -5.32 9.47 -7.28
N GLN A 307 -6.37 8.72 -7.64
CA GLN A 307 -6.32 7.25 -7.64
C GLN A 307 -5.26 6.69 -8.59
N MET A 308 -5.09 7.31 -9.76
CA MET A 308 -4.07 6.92 -10.75
C MET A 308 -2.66 7.19 -10.25
N ARG A 309 -2.39 8.36 -9.64
CA ARG A 309 -1.09 8.65 -9.00
C ARG A 309 -0.78 7.66 -7.87
N ASN A 310 -1.76 7.36 -7.01
CA ASN A 310 -1.62 6.36 -5.95
C ASN A 310 -1.28 4.99 -6.54
N ALA A 311 -2.03 4.56 -7.56
CA ALA A 311 -1.81 3.28 -8.24
C ALA A 311 -0.43 3.18 -8.88
N ALA A 312 -0.01 4.20 -9.64
CA ALA A 312 1.30 4.27 -10.27
C ALA A 312 2.43 4.20 -9.23
N THR A 313 2.31 4.97 -8.15
CA THR A 313 3.32 4.97 -7.06
C THR A 313 3.39 3.62 -6.35
N ILE A 314 2.25 2.96 -6.09
CA ILE A 314 2.23 1.61 -5.50
C ILE A 314 3.01 0.63 -6.38
N LEU A 315 2.78 0.67 -7.70
CA LEU A 315 3.49 -0.20 -8.63
C LEU A 315 5.00 0.10 -8.65
N ALA A 316 5.38 1.36 -8.83
CA ALA A 316 6.77 1.75 -9.00
C ALA A 316 7.63 1.58 -7.74
N VAL A 317 7.17 2.12 -6.61
CA VAL A 317 7.94 2.10 -5.35
C VAL A 317 8.17 0.68 -4.89
N PHE A 318 7.15 -0.18 -4.95
CA PHE A 318 7.29 -1.55 -4.43
C PHE A 318 7.87 -2.54 -5.45
N ALA A 319 7.95 -2.19 -6.73
CA ALA A 319 8.81 -2.89 -7.69
C ALA A 319 10.30 -2.65 -7.38
N ASN A 320 10.68 -1.42 -6.99
CA ASN A 320 12.05 -1.09 -6.61
C ASN A 320 12.42 -1.56 -5.19
N ALA A 321 11.52 -1.36 -4.22
CA ALA A 321 11.68 -1.78 -2.83
C ALA A 321 10.59 -2.79 -2.44
N PRO A 322 10.79 -4.12 -2.66
CA PRO A 322 9.76 -5.14 -2.45
C PRO A 322 9.53 -5.45 -0.96
N LEU A 323 8.97 -4.46 -0.24
CA LEU A 323 8.62 -4.53 1.18
C LEU A 323 7.54 -5.60 1.45
N ARG A 324 7.41 -6.01 2.71
CA ARG A 324 6.27 -6.84 3.15
C ARG A 324 5.05 -5.94 3.35
N ASN A 325 3.84 -6.50 3.29
CA ASN A 325 2.60 -5.76 3.57
C ASN A 325 2.67 -4.95 4.88
N ALA A 326 3.22 -5.56 5.94
CA ALA A 326 3.34 -4.93 7.26
C ALA A 326 4.30 -3.74 7.31
N SER A 327 5.19 -3.61 6.31
CA SER A 327 6.19 -2.53 6.21
C SER A 327 5.88 -1.58 5.05
N ALA A 328 4.79 -1.80 4.30
CA ALA A 328 4.43 -1.01 3.14
C ALA A 328 3.74 0.32 3.50
N GLN A 329 3.33 0.51 4.75
CA GLN A 329 2.76 1.78 5.23
C GLN A 329 3.88 2.80 5.48
N LEU A 330 4.32 3.45 4.40
CA LEU A 330 5.34 4.49 4.46
C LEU A 330 4.74 5.82 4.95
N VAL A 331 5.52 6.54 5.75
CA VAL A 331 5.16 7.81 6.41
C VAL A 331 6.32 8.77 6.25
N PHE A 332 6.05 9.96 5.68
CA PHE A 332 7.05 11.01 5.53
C PHE A 332 7.64 11.40 6.89
N GLY A 333 8.96 11.60 6.98
CA GLY A 333 9.63 12.02 8.21
C GLY A 333 9.68 10.97 9.33
N GLU A 334 9.10 9.78 9.12
CA GLU A 334 9.18 8.65 10.06
C GLU A 334 9.78 7.40 9.44
N THR A 335 9.29 7.01 8.25
CA THR A 335 9.81 5.83 7.51
C THR A 335 10.24 6.14 6.08
N LEU A 336 9.93 7.34 5.58
CA LEU A 336 10.30 7.84 4.26
C LEU A 336 10.89 9.24 4.39
N PHE A 337 12.10 9.43 3.89
CA PHE A 337 12.90 10.65 4.05
C PHE A 337 13.38 11.17 2.71
N TRP A 338 13.59 12.48 2.58
CA TRP A 338 14.29 13.07 1.45
C TRP A 338 15.73 13.38 1.89
N GLU A 339 16.70 12.66 1.35
CA GLU A 339 18.13 12.81 1.69
C GLU A 339 18.93 12.86 0.38
N ARG A 340 19.86 13.82 0.24
CA ARG A 340 20.81 13.88 -0.90
C ARG A 340 20.14 13.73 -2.28
N ASP A 341 19.04 14.44 -2.48
CA ASP A 341 18.25 14.43 -3.72
C ASP A 341 17.60 13.10 -4.11
N GLU A 342 17.42 12.19 -3.14
CA GLU A 342 16.69 10.94 -3.33
C GLU A 342 15.72 10.65 -2.16
N TRP A 343 14.68 9.86 -2.45
CA TRP A 343 13.80 9.35 -1.41
C TRP A 343 14.45 8.12 -0.75
N VAL A 344 14.49 8.08 0.58
CA VAL A 344 15.09 6.99 1.35
C VAL A 344 14.05 6.37 2.26
N ILE A 345 13.84 5.06 2.12
CA ILE A 345 13.07 4.27 3.07
C ILE A 345 13.97 3.92 4.24
N LYS A 346 13.56 4.30 5.45
CA LYS A 346 14.24 3.94 6.69
C LYS A 346 13.23 3.39 7.68
N THR A 347 13.16 2.07 7.82
CA THR A 347 12.16 1.42 8.69
C THR A 347 12.78 0.26 9.46
N GLN A 348 12.18 -0.06 10.60
CA GLN A 348 12.54 -1.24 11.38
C GLN A 348 11.75 -2.44 10.86
N ILE A 349 12.45 -3.42 10.30
CA ILE A 349 11.79 -4.63 9.78
C ILE A 349 11.89 -5.72 10.84
N GLN A 350 10.77 -5.99 11.52
CA GLN A 350 10.66 -7.10 12.46
C GLN A 350 9.68 -8.16 11.93
N LYS A 351 10.20 -9.32 11.52
CA LYS A 351 9.37 -10.50 11.19
C LYS A 351 9.12 -11.37 12.42
N THR A 352 10.07 -11.39 13.35
CA THR A 352 10.09 -12.26 14.53
C THR A 352 10.28 -11.42 15.78
N HIS A 353 9.35 -11.49 16.74
CA HIS A 353 9.43 -10.74 18.00
C HIS A 353 10.72 -11.02 18.79
N ALA A 354 11.29 -12.22 18.64
CA ALA A 354 12.51 -12.63 19.35
C ALA A 354 13.82 -11.97 18.84
N ARG A 355 13.83 -11.34 17.66
CA ARG A 355 15.02 -10.64 17.14
C ARG A 355 14.85 -9.14 17.28
N ARG A 356 15.90 -8.46 17.74
CA ARG A 356 15.97 -6.99 17.71
C ARG A 356 15.67 -6.52 16.27
N PRO A 357 14.79 -5.54 16.08
CA PRO A 357 14.50 -5.03 14.74
C PRO A 357 15.78 -4.50 14.09
N GLU A 358 16.07 -5.00 12.90
CA GLU A 358 17.15 -4.47 12.07
C GLU A 358 16.63 -3.23 11.32
N VAL A 359 17.49 -2.20 11.23
CA VAL A 359 17.18 -0.99 10.49
C VAL A 359 17.40 -1.26 9.01
N PHE A 360 16.31 -1.28 8.25
CA PHE A 360 16.34 -1.25 6.79
C PHE A 360 16.49 0.19 6.34
N LYS A 361 17.62 0.53 5.72
CA LYS A 361 17.83 1.79 5.00
C LYS A 361 17.99 1.47 3.50
N PHE A 362 17.12 2.03 2.66
CA PHE A 362 17.13 1.76 1.24
C PHE A 362 16.83 3.04 0.44
N PRO A 363 17.79 3.55 -0.33
CA PRO A 363 17.55 4.63 -1.27
C PRO A 363 16.68 4.14 -2.42
N ILE A 364 15.61 4.87 -2.72
CA ILE A 364 14.72 4.61 -3.83
C ILE A 364 15.35 5.21 -5.08
N HIS A 365 15.49 4.40 -6.12
CA HIS A 365 16.04 4.86 -7.39
C HIS A 365 15.22 6.04 -7.95
N ASN A 366 15.87 7.04 -8.55
CA ASN A 366 15.22 8.27 -9.03
C ASN A 366 14.02 8.03 -9.96
N GLU A 367 14.12 7.03 -10.86
CA GLU A 367 13.00 6.61 -11.71
C GLU A 367 11.76 6.13 -10.94
N ALA A 368 11.93 5.56 -9.74
CA ALA A 368 10.83 5.24 -8.85
C ALA A 368 10.44 6.43 -7.94
N GLY A 369 11.42 7.26 -7.57
CA GLY A 369 11.24 8.47 -6.76
C GLY A 369 10.31 9.51 -7.41
N LYS A 370 10.34 9.65 -8.74
CA LYS A 370 9.45 10.57 -9.48
C LYS A 370 7.96 10.32 -9.23
N PHE A 371 7.57 9.08 -8.92
CA PHE A 371 6.19 8.74 -8.60
C PHE A 371 5.77 9.24 -7.21
N ILE A 372 6.71 9.23 -6.25
CA ILE A 372 6.49 9.84 -4.93
C ILE A 372 6.32 11.35 -5.10
N ASP A 373 7.15 11.98 -5.91
CA ASP A 373 7.02 13.42 -6.20
C ASP A 373 5.69 13.76 -6.87
N ALA A 374 5.20 12.92 -7.78
CA ALA A 374 3.88 13.08 -8.36
C ALA A 374 2.75 13.05 -7.30
N LEU A 375 2.88 12.24 -6.24
CA LEU A 375 1.95 12.26 -5.11
C LEU A 375 2.13 13.48 -4.20
N VAL A 376 3.36 13.96 -4.02
CA VAL A 376 3.64 15.17 -3.23
C VAL A 376 3.04 16.39 -3.93
N LEU A 377 3.25 16.51 -5.23
CA LEU A 377 2.70 17.59 -6.07
C LEU A 377 1.18 17.49 -6.20
N ASN A 378 0.65 16.28 -6.38
CA ASN A 378 -0.74 16.09 -6.77
C ASN A 378 -1.07 16.92 -8.03
N ASP A 379 -2.02 17.87 -7.96
CA ASP A 379 -2.34 18.78 -9.06
C ASP A 379 -1.57 20.11 -8.98
N ALA A 380 -0.66 20.29 -8.01
CA ALA A 380 0.14 21.51 -7.86
C ALA A 380 1.26 21.60 -8.91
N SER A 381 1.72 22.83 -9.14
CA SER A 381 2.86 23.12 -10.01
C SER A 381 4.19 22.56 -9.47
N ALA A 382 5.10 22.20 -10.37
CA ALA A 382 6.42 21.64 -10.01
C ALA A 382 7.25 22.57 -9.11
N ALA A 383 7.05 23.89 -9.21
CA ALA A 383 7.73 24.89 -8.39
C ALA A 383 7.45 24.72 -6.88
N LEU A 384 6.31 24.12 -6.51
CA LEU A 384 5.97 23.88 -5.11
C LEU A 384 6.60 22.61 -4.53
N LEU A 385 7.23 21.75 -5.35
CA LEU A 385 7.75 20.45 -4.90
C LEU A 385 8.66 20.55 -3.67
N PRO A 386 9.68 21.44 -3.59
CA PRO A 386 10.54 21.54 -2.41
C PRO A 386 9.76 21.87 -1.13
N THR A 387 8.88 22.88 -1.20
CA THR A 387 8.06 23.31 -0.06
C THR A 387 7.07 22.22 0.37
N LEU A 388 6.47 21.50 -0.57
CA LEU A 388 5.53 20.42 -0.27
C LEU A 388 6.24 19.22 0.36
N ARG A 389 7.44 18.86 -0.11
CA ARG A 389 8.25 17.81 0.52
C ARG A 389 8.52 18.15 2.00
N GLU A 390 9.02 19.36 2.28
CA GLU A 390 9.29 19.82 3.64
C GLU A 390 8.04 19.81 4.53
N LYS A 391 6.91 20.31 4.00
CA LYS A 391 5.62 20.32 4.72
C LYS A 391 5.22 18.90 5.12
N LEU A 392 5.25 17.95 4.18
CA LEU A 392 4.82 16.58 4.43
C LEU A 392 5.75 15.81 5.38
N LEU A 393 7.06 16.05 5.30
CA LEU A 393 8.05 15.50 6.23
C LEU A 393 7.79 16.00 7.66
N ARG A 394 7.51 17.30 7.83
CA ARG A 394 7.19 17.90 9.13
C ARG A 394 5.86 17.40 9.70
N GLU A 395 4.84 17.27 8.86
CA GLU A 395 3.50 16.81 9.25
C GLU A 395 3.42 15.32 9.51
N LYS A 396 4.44 14.56 9.10
CA LYS A 396 4.47 13.11 9.21
C LYS A 396 3.28 12.44 8.56
N ARG A 397 2.92 12.92 7.36
CA ARG A 397 1.78 12.39 6.59
C ARG A 397 2.10 10.99 6.09
N GLN A 398 1.12 10.10 6.11
CA GLN A 398 1.23 8.80 5.42
C GLN A 398 1.35 9.02 3.91
N LEU A 399 2.26 8.30 3.23
CA LEU A 399 2.51 8.43 1.78
C LEU A 399 1.20 8.27 1.00
N PHE A 400 0.51 7.16 1.24
CA PHE A 400 -0.77 6.85 0.61
C PHE A 400 -1.95 7.34 1.46
N VAL A 401 -2.69 8.29 0.91
CA VAL A 401 -3.95 8.81 1.44
C VAL A 401 -5.08 8.58 0.45
N LEU A 402 -6.31 8.51 0.95
CA LEU A 402 -7.52 8.54 0.14
C LEU A 402 -7.74 9.95 -0.42
N PHE A 403 -8.61 10.08 -1.43
CA PHE A 403 -8.90 11.38 -2.07
C PHE A 403 -9.40 12.44 -1.07
N ASN A 404 -10.06 12.01 0.00
CA ASN A 404 -10.53 12.88 1.08
C ASN A 404 -9.46 13.18 2.16
N GLY A 405 -8.19 12.89 1.87
CA GLY A 405 -7.04 13.15 2.76
C GLY A 405 -6.83 12.14 3.88
N TYR A 406 -7.77 11.22 4.14
CA TYR A 406 -7.61 10.24 5.20
C TYR A 406 -6.49 9.23 4.89
N PRO A 407 -5.71 8.78 5.89
CA PRO A 407 -4.72 7.74 5.71
C PRO A 407 -5.31 6.46 5.12
N ALA A 408 -4.64 5.88 4.12
CA ALA A 408 -5.08 4.62 3.54
C ALA A 408 -4.87 3.46 4.53
N ALA A 409 -5.85 2.57 4.63
CA ALA A 409 -5.73 1.38 5.47
C ALA A 409 -4.61 0.45 4.96
N ALA A 410 -4.03 -0.38 5.85
CA ALA A 410 -2.95 -1.32 5.51
C ALA A 410 -3.32 -2.28 4.35
N SER A 411 -4.60 -2.59 4.16
CA SER A 411 -5.08 -3.44 3.07
C SER A 411 -5.21 -2.72 1.73
N HIS A 412 -5.09 -1.40 1.70
CA HIS A 412 -5.24 -0.60 0.48
C HIS A 412 -4.16 -0.95 -0.55
N ILE A 413 -2.89 -0.94 -0.13
CA ILE A 413 -1.75 -1.19 -1.03
C ILE A 413 -1.83 -2.59 -1.66
N PRO A 414 -1.98 -3.69 -0.89
CA PRO A 414 -2.07 -5.01 -1.48
C PRO A 414 -3.30 -5.19 -2.39
N ARG A 415 -4.42 -4.54 -2.06
CA ARG A 415 -5.65 -4.61 -2.87
C ARG A 415 -5.48 -3.91 -4.21
N ILE A 416 -4.97 -2.69 -4.23
CA ILE A 416 -4.72 -1.96 -5.48
C ILE A 416 -3.73 -2.71 -6.35
N PHE A 417 -2.62 -3.19 -5.77
CA PHE A 417 -1.67 -4.01 -6.49
C PHE A 417 -2.31 -5.25 -7.13
N GLN A 418 -3.14 -5.98 -6.37
CA GLN A 418 -3.83 -7.16 -6.88
C GLN A 418 -4.85 -6.83 -7.96
N THR A 419 -5.60 -5.74 -7.82
CA THR A 419 -6.56 -5.30 -8.84
C THR A 419 -5.87 -4.95 -10.16
N LEU A 420 -4.69 -4.33 -10.11
CA LEU A 420 -3.97 -3.92 -11.31
C LEU A 420 -3.21 -5.06 -11.98
N THR A 421 -2.56 -5.92 -11.19
CA THR A 421 -1.64 -6.94 -11.70
C THR A 421 -2.25 -8.32 -11.82
N GLY A 422 -3.33 -8.60 -11.09
CA GLY A 422 -3.86 -9.95 -10.89
C GLY A 422 -3.01 -10.82 -9.94
N ASN A 423 -1.93 -10.28 -9.36
CA ASN A 423 -1.04 -10.99 -8.43
C ASN A 423 -1.19 -10.49 -6.99
N SER A 424 -0.90 -11.35 -6.02
CA SER A 424 -0.76 -10.90 -4.62
C SER A 424 0.48 -10.02 -4.48
N PHE A 425 0.42 -8.95 -3.67
CA PHE A 425 1.59 -8.11 -3.36
C PHE A 425 2.85 -8.89 -2.95
N THR A 426 2.67 -10.07 -2.34
CA THR A 426 3.78 -10.95 -1.94
C THR A 426 4.59 -11.53 -3.11
N THR A 427 4.08 -11.45 -4.36
CA THR A 427 4.81 -11.86 -5.56
C THR A 427 5.92 -10.89 -5.94
N LEU A 428 5.91 -9.64 -5.48
CA LEU A 428 6.96 -8.65 -5.82
C LEU A 428 8.36 -9.14 -5.50
N ARG A 429 8.54 -9.81 -4.36
CA ARG A 429 9.83 -10.42 -4.03
C ARG A 429 10.21 -11.55 -4.98
N VAL A 430 9.23 -12.35 -5.42
CA VAL A 430 9.47 -13.42 -6.40
C VAL A 430 9.88 -12.80 -7.74
N MET A 431 9.19 -11.75 -8.20
CA MET A 431 9.52 -10.99 -9.41
C MET A 431 10.95 -10.44 -9.32
N ASN A 432 11.26 -9.67 -8.27
CA ASN A 432 12.58 -9.09 -8.04
C ASN A 432 13.71 -10.12 -8.11
N TYR A 433 13.57 -11.28 -7.46
CA TYR A 433 14.58 -12.34 -7.54
C TYR A 433 14.64 -13.05 -8.89
N THR A 434 13.49 -13.25 -9.53
CA THR A 434 13.41 -13.87 -10.86
C THR A 434 14.12 -12.98 -11.88
N ASP A 435 13.77 -11.69 -11.90
CA ASP A 435 14.28 -10.72 -12.85
C ASP A 435 15.78 -10.45 -12.60
N ALA A 436 16.21 -10.29 -11.35
CA ALA A 436 17.64 -10.14 -11.05
C ALA A 436 18.46 -11.35 -11.49
N ASN A 437 17.95 -12.58 -11.31
CA ASN A 437 18.62 -13.80 -11.76
C ASN A 437 18.67 -13.91 -13.29
N ILE A 438 17.65 -13.43 -13.98
CA ILE A 438 17.62 -13.36 -15.44
C ILE A 438 18.66 -12.37 -15.97
N HIS A 439 18.78 -11.21 -15.34
CA HIS A 439 19.67 -10.14 -15.81
C HIS A 439 21.13 -10.37 -15.43
N HIS A 440 21.39 -10.96 -14.26
CA HIS A 440 22.73 -11.06 -13.67
C HIS A 440 23.13 -12.49 -13.29
N GLY A 441 22.37 -13.49 -13.74
CA GLY A 441 22.61 -14.89 -13.38
C GLY A 441 22.54 -15.13 -11.87
N ILE A 442 23.34 -16.10 -11.40
CA ILE A 442 23.36 -16.51 -9.99
C ILE A 442 23.65 -15.32 -9.05
N GLU A 443 24.54 -14.41 -9.45
CA GLU A 443 24.92 -13.21 -8.69
C GLU A 443 23.76 -12.24 -8.48
N GLY A 444 22.81 -12.20 -9.41
CA GLY A 444 21.59 -11.39 -9.30
C GLY A 444 20.78 -11.68 -8.04
N THR A 445 20.85 -12.91 -7.53
CA THR A 445 20.21 -13.28 -6.26
C THR A 445 20.79 -12.49 -5.09
N SER A 446 22.12 -12.39 -5.02
CA SER A 446 22.83 -11.66 -3.98
C SER A 446 22.58 -10.16 -4.10
N LEU A 447 22.53 -9.62 -5.32
CA LEU A 447 22.21 -8.21 -5.58
C LEU A 447 20.78 -7.83 -5.14
N ALA A 448 19.82 -8.76 -5.29
CA ALA A 448 18.42 -8.54 -4.93
C ALA A 448 18.11 -8.76 -3.43
N MET A 449 19.02 -9.39 -2.67
CA MET A 449 18.79 -9.70 -1.25
C MET A 449 18.65 -8.46 -0.35
N PRO A 450 19.50 -7.42 -0.48
CA PRO A 450 19.37 -6.18 0.29
C PRO A 450 18.01 -5.51 0.12
N SER A 451 17.48 -5.39 -1.10
CA SER A 451 16.21 -4.69 -1.37
C SER A 451 14.98 -5.37 -0.74
N ALA A 452 15.05 -6.68 -0.49
CA ALA A 452 14.00 -7.44 0.19
C ALA A 452 14.27 -7.67 1.69
N HIS A 453 15.39 -7.16 2.23
CA HIS A 453 15.85 -7.37 3.60
C HIS A 453 15.94 -8.87 3.96
N HIS A 454 16.65 -9.63 3.12
CA HIS A 454 16.95 -11.04 3.36
C HIS A 454 18.44 -11.22 3.64
N SER A 455 18.76 -11.93 4.73
CA SER A 455 20.13 -12.23 5.14
C SER A 455 20.59 -13.66 4.80
N THR A 456 19.68 -14.54 4.33
CA THR A 456 20.01 -15.95 4.06
C THR A 456 19.44 -16.45 2.73
N VAL A 457 20.30 -17.12 1.94
CA VAL A 457 19.92 -17.75 0.66
C VAL A 457 18.98 -18.96 0.87
N LYS A 458 19.09 -19.66 2.01
CA LYS A 458 18.21 -20.81 2.33
C LYS A 458 16.73 -20.42 2.34
N THR A 459 16.39 -19.29 2.96
CA THR A 459 15.01 -18.77 3.01
C THR A 459 14.51 -18.40 1.61
N LEU A 460 15.42 -17.91 0.78
CA LEU A 460 15.14 -17.50 -0.59
C LEU A 460 14.81 -18.68 -1.49
N ASN A 461 15.65 -19.72 -1.50
CA ASN A 461 15.42 -20.91 -2.32
C ASN A 461 14.10 -21.60 -1.97
N LYS A 462 13.75 -21.67 -0.68
CA LYS A 462 12.49 -22.29 -0.24
C LYS A 462 11.24 -21.52 -0.66
N HIS A 463 11.31 -20.18 -0.63
CA HIS A 463 10.09 -19.36 -0.70
C HIS A 463 9.97 -18.47 -1.93
N TYR A 464 11.05 -18.19 -2.66
CA TYR A 464 11.04 -17.14 -3.67
C TYR A 464 11.68 -17.53 -5.01
N LYS A 465 12.33 -18.69 -5.11
CA LYS A 465 12.77 -19.27 -6.39
C LYS A 465 11.89 -20.45 -6.76
N ASP A 466 11.51 -20.50 -8.03
CA ASP A 466 10.93 -21.68 -8.67
C ASP A 466 11.39 -21.71 -10.13
N ASP A 467 11.96 -22.83 -10.55
CA ASP A 467 12.57 -22.97 -11.89
C ASP A 467 11.54 -22.85 -13.01
N VAL A 468 10.26 -23.16 -12.75
CA VAL A 468 9.18 -23.01 -13.75
C VAL A 468 8.93 -21.54 -14.03
N VAL A 469 8.97 -20.70 -12.99
CA VAL A 469 8.83 -19.25 -13.15
C VAL A 469 10.02 -18.68 -13.91
N LEU A 470 11.24 -19.09 -13.54
CA LEU A 470 12.45 -18.67 -14.26
C LEU A 470 12.40 -19.07 -15.74
N ALA A 471 12.08 -20.33 -16.04
CA ALA A 471 11.97 -20.82 -17.41
C ALA A 471 10.91 -20.05 -18.22
N PHE A 472 9.74 -19.81 -17.63
CA PHE A 472 8.66 -19.05 -18.26
C PHE A 472 9.10 -17.61 -18.60
N HIS A 473 9.79 -16.93 -17.67
CA HIS A 473 10.27 -15.57 -17.88
C HIS A 473 11.41 -15.50 -18.90
N CYS A 474 12.35 -16.44 -18.86
CA CYS A 474 13.40 -16.58 -19.88
C CYS A 474 12.80 -16.73 -21.28
N GLU A 475 11.79 -17.57 -21.43
CA GLU A 475 11.07 -17.76 -22.70
C GLU A 475 10.38 -16.46 -23.16
N LYS A 476 9.72 -15.75 -22.25
CA LYS A 476 9.08 -14.46 -22.56
C LYS A 476 10.08 -13.40 -23.00
N LEU A 477 11.24 -13.34 -22.36
CA LEU A 477 12.31 -12.41 -22.74
C LEU A 477 12.95 -12.76 -24.07
N ARG A 478 13.15 -14.06 -24.36
CA ARG A 478 13.55 -14.52 -25.69
C ARG A 478 12.55 -14.04 -26.75
N ARG A 479 11.24 -14.23 -26.53
CA ARG A 479 10.21 -13.72 -27.45
C ARG A 479 10.24 -12.20 -27.61
N ARG A 480 10.37 -11.44 -26.51
CA ARG A 480 10.48 -9.97 -26.58
C ARG A 480 11.71 -9.53 -27.35
N ARG A 481 12.86 -10.19 -27.13
CA ARG A 481 14.09 -9.89 -27.87
C ARG A 481 13.94 -10.21 -29.35
N LEU A 482 13.33 -11.34 -29.68
CA LEU A 482 13.01 -11.71 -31.07
C LEU A 482 12.06 -10.70 -31.72
N GLN A 483 11.01 -10.27 -31.02
CA GLN A 483 10.10 -9.22 -31.49
C GLN A 483 10.79 -7.87 -31.69
N ARG A 484 11.71 -7.47 -30.79
CA ARG A 484 12.51 -6.25 -30.98
C ARG A 484 13.40 -6.37 -32.21
N ILE A 485 14.10 -7.50 -32.39
CA ILE A 485 14.93 -7.76 -33.57
C ILE A 485 14.07 -7.74 -34.85
N GLU A 486 12.85 -8.28 -34.80
CA GLU A 486 11.91 -8.30 -35.92
C GLU A 486 11.39 -6.89 -36.24
N ASN A 487 11.04 -6.10 -35.23
CA ASN A 487 10.65 -4.69 -35.38
C ASN A 487 11.82 -3.84 -35.91
N ASP A 488 13.02 -3.99 -35.34
CA ASP A 488 14.21 -3.26 -35.80
C ASP A 488 14.55 -3.63 -37.27
N ARG A 489 14.39 -4.90 -37.65
CA ARG A 489 14.54 -5.34 -39.05
C ARG A 489 13.49 -4.75 -39.96
N LYS A 490 12.25 -4.61 -39.49
CA LYS A 490 11.15 -4.01 -40.23
C LYS A 490 11.38 -2.51 -40.41
N ASP A 491 11.73 -1.80 -39.34
CA ASP A 491 12.07 -0.38 -39.37
C ASP A 491 13.28 -0.11 -40.29
N TYR A 492 14.29 -0.98 -40.26
CA TYR A 492 15.44 -0.90 -41.18
C TYR A 492 15.04 -1.19 -42.65
N GLY A 493 14.10 -2.11 -42.87
CA GLY A 493 13.52 -2.41 -44.19
C GLY A 493 12.70 -1.25 -44.75
N ASP A 494 11.91 -0.60 -43.89
CA ASP A 494 11.11 0.57 -44.24
C ASP A 494 12.02 1.77 -44.56
N LEU A 495 13.08 1.98 -43.77
CA LEU A 495 14.07 3.04 -44.01
C LEU A 495 14.88 2.81 -45.29
N LYS A 496 15.24 1.56 -45.58
CA LYS A 496 15.93 1.19 -46.82
C LYS A 496 15.03 1.39 -48.05
N SER A 497 13.75 1.01 -47.96
CA SER A 497 12.77 1.22 -49.03
C SER A 497 12.51 2.71 -49.30
N ALA A 498 12.49 3.52 -48.25
CA ALA A 498 12.41 4.99 -48.37
C ALA A 498 13.66 5.58 -49.05
N LEU A 499 14.86 5.08 -48.75
CA LEU A 499 16.09 5.52 -49.41
C LEU A 499 16.17 5.08 -50.88
N GLU A 500 15.74 3.85 -51.20
CA GLU A 500 15.73 3.33 -52.57
C GLU A 500 14.73 4.10 -53.47
N SER A 501 13.55 4.46 -52.94
CA SER A 501 12.58 5.29 -53.66
C SER A 501 13.10 6.72 -53.94
N LEU A 502 13.89 7.30 -53.05
CA LEU A 502 14.55 8.60 -53.27
C LEU A 502 15.63 8.54 -54.36
N THR A 503 16.35 7.43 -54.50
CA THR A 503 17.35 7.26 -55.57
C THR A 503 16.75 7.08 -56.96
N VAL A 504 15.57 6.42 -57.08
CA VAL A 504 14.87 6.24 -58.36
C VAL A 504 14.27 7.55 -58.88
N SER A 505 13.89 8.48 -57.98
CA SER A 505 13.40 9.80 -58.38
C SER A 505 14.50 10.73 -58.92
N ASN A 506 15.77 10.52 -58.55
CA ASN A 506 16.90 11.34 -59.02
C ASN A 506 17.52 10.88 -60.35
N THR A 507 17.08 9.75 -60.91
CA THR A 507 17.56 9.23 -62.22
C THR A 507 16.63 9.56 -63.40
N LYS A 508 15.59 10.36 -63.16
CA LYS A 508 14.61 10.82 -64.15
C LYS A 508 14.72 12.33 -64.47
N LEU A 509 15.93 12.90 -64.38
CA LEU A 509 16.24 14.24 -64.88
C LEU A 509 17.19 14.17 -66.06
#